data_AF-A0AAE6WSD8-F1
#
_entry.id   AF-A0AAE6WSD8-F1
#
_cell.length_a   1.000
_cell.length_b   1.000
_cell.length_c   1.000
_cell.angle_alpha   90.00
_cell.angle_beta   90.00
_cell.angle_gamma   90.00
#
_symmetry.space_group_name_H-M   'P 1'
#
loop_
_entity.id
_entity.type
_entity.pdbx_description
1 polymer ?
#
loop_
_entity_poly.entity_id
_entity_poly.type
_entity_poly.pdbx_seq_one_letter_code
_entity_poly.pdbx_strand_id
1 'polypeptide(L)'
;MPYQAKLDWQGDDPVMETDINRWEKGIDDAHKLLEQHMVAIAALQIEVQTIKDALFNNFTGNVFFENFVTLNDVSLTEGWYDEANKRLVV
;
A
#
# COMPACT_ATOMS: atom_id res chain seq x y z
N MET A 1 0.04 11.88 -19.70
CA MET A 1 0.93 13.04 -19.44
C MET A 1 0.92 13.31 -17.93
N PRO A 2 2.06 13.65 -17.33
CA PRO A 2 2.14 14.00 -15.90
C PRO A 2 1.33 15.26 -15.61
N TYR A 3 0.82 15.38 -14.37
CA TYR A 3 0.18 16.61 -13.90
C TYR A 3 1.14 17.80 -14.03
N GLN A 4 0.63 18.92 -14.54
CA GLN A 4 1.38 20.17 -14.64
C GLN A 4 0.65 21.24 -13.84
N ALA A 5 1.31 21.80 -12.82
CA ALA A 5 0.71 22.86 -12.02
C ALA A 5 0.71 24.19 -12.79
N LYS A 6 -0.40 24.91 -12.73
CA LYS A 6 -0.46 26.34 -13.11
C LYS A 6 -0.24 27.15 -11.83
N LEU A 7 0.82 27.96 -11.80
CA LEU A 7 1.26 28.72 -10.61
C LEU A 7 1.29 30.24 -10.85
N ASP A 8 0.88 30.69 -12.04
CA ASP A 8 0.95 32.07 -12.52
C ASP A 8 -0.40 32.80 -12.46
N TRP A 9 -1.31 32.34 -11.61
CA TRP A 9 -2.65 32.90 -11.43
C TRP A 9 -2.63 34.38 -11.04
N GLN A 10 -3.41 35.18 -11.76
CA GLN A 10 -3.79 36.52 -11.34
C GLN A 10 -5.15 36.49 -10.62
N GLY A 11 -5.40 37.48 -9.74
CA GLY A 11 -6.61 37.51 -8.91
C GLY A 11 -7.92 37.56 -9.71
N ASP A 12 -7.89 38.10 -10.92
CA ASP A 12 -9.05 38.26 -11.80
C ASP A 12 -9.06 37.27 -12.98
N ASP A 13 -8.15 36.28 -12.98
CA ASP A 13 -8.10 35.29 -14.05
C ASP A 13 -9.39 34.44 -14.05
N PRO A 14 -10.11 34.34 -15.18
CA PRO A 14 -11.27 33.46 -15.26
C PRO A 14 -10.82 32.00 -15.13
N VAL A 15 -11.53 31.23 -14.30
CA VAL A 15 -11.36 29.78 -14.21
C VAL A 15 -12.03 29.13 -15.41
N MET A 16 -11.25 28.41 -16.23
CA MET A 16 -11.77 27.69 -17.39
C MET A 16 -11.93 26.20 -17.10
N GLU A 17 -12.74 25.52 -17.91
CA GLU A 17 -12.92 24.06 -17.82
C GLU A 17 -11.58 23.30 -17.85
N THR A 18 -10.63 23.77 -18.66
CA THR A 18 -9.28 23.20 -18.75
C THR A 18 -8.51 23.28 -17.43
N ASP A 19 -8.75 24.31 -16.61
CA ASP A 19 -8.12 24.44 -15.30
C ASP A 19 -8.71 23.44 -14.31
N ILE A 20 -10.04 23.27 -14.33
CA ILE A 20 -10.76 22.31 -13.51
C ILE A 20 -10.33 20.88 -13.88
N ASN A 21 -10.34 20.54 -15.18
CA ASN A 21 -9.91 19.22 -15.66
C ASN A 21 -8.46 18.92 -15.27
N ARG A 22 -7.58 19.93 -15.28
CA ARG A 22 -6.20 19.79 -14.82
C ARG A 22 -6.14 19.48 -13.32
N TRP A 23 -6.88 20.22 -12.49
CA TRP A 23 -6.94 19.97 -11.05
C TRP A 23 -7.50 18.59 -10.72
N GLU A 24 -8.65 18.21 -11.30
CA GLU A 24 -9.26 16.89 -11.11
C GLU A 24 -8.28 15.78 -11.48
N LYS A 25 -7.56 15.94 -12.59
CA LYS A 25 -6.49 15.01 -12.97
C LYS A 25 -5.37 14.95 -11.93
N GLY A 26 -4.92 16.10 -11.42
CA GLY A 26 -3.88 16.15 -10.38
C GLY A 26 -4.31 15.47 -9.09
N ILE A 27 -5.59 15.62 -8.72
CA ILE A 27 -6.19 14.98 -7.55
C ILE A 27 -6.26 13.46 -7.75
N ASP A 28 -6.74 12.98 -8.89
CA ASP A 28 -6.81 11.55 -9.22
C ASP A 28 -5.41 10.91 -9.26
N ASP A 29 -4.44 11.56 -9.93
CA ASP A 29 -3.05 11.10 -9.99
C ASP A 29 -2.43 11.03 -8.58
N ALA A 30 -2.72 11.99 -7.70
CA ALA A 30 -2.26 11.98 -6.31
C ALA A 30 -2.89 10.86 -5.47
N HIS A 31 -4.19 10.58 -5.62
CA HIS A 31 -4.85 9.48 -4.91
C HIS A 31 -4.27 8.13 -5.29
N LYS A 32 -4.00 7.90 -6.58
CA LYS A 32 -3.35 6.67 -7.07
C LYS A 32 -1.95 6.51 -6.50
N LEU A 33 -1.17 7.58 -6.44
CA LEU A 33 0.17 7.54 -5.84
C LEU A 33 0.11 7.26 -4.34
N LEU A 34 -0.85 7.86 -3.63
CA LEU A 34 -1.07 7.60 -2.21
C LEU A 34 -1.44 6.15 -1.94
N GLU A 35 -2.32 5.56 -2.75
CA GLU A 35 -2.68 4.13 -2.65
C GLU A 35 -1.46 3.23 -2.84
N GLN A 36 -0.63 3.51 -3.86
CA GLN A 36 0.63 2.78 -4.08
C GLN A 36 1.60 2.91 -2.90
N HIS A 37 1.72 4.09 -2.32
CA HIS A 37 2.56 4.32 -1.14
C HIS A 37 2.02 3.62 0.10
N MET A 38 0.72 3.58 0.32
CA MET A 38 0.12 2.82 1.42
C MET A 38 0.48 1.33 1.34
N VAL A 39 0.38 0.74 0.15
CA VAL A 39 0.78 -0.66 -0.08
C VAL A 39 2.28 -0.86 0.18
N ALA A 40 3.13 0.03 -0.34
CA ALA A 40 4.58 -0.06 -0.14
C ALA A 40 4.98 0.09 1.34
N ILE A 41 4.34 1.00 2.08
CA ILE A 41 4.59 1.19 3.51
C ILE A 41 4.15 -0.05 4.30
N ALA A 42 3.00 -0.63 3.98
CA ALA A 42 2.54 -1.85 4.63
C ALA A 42 3.52 -3.02 4.41
N ALA A 43 4.05 -3.17 3.19
CA ALA A 43 5.08 -4.16 2.89
C ALA A 43 6.38 -3.91 3.70
N LEU A 44 6.87 -2.67 3.72
CA LEU A 44 8.06 -2.30 4.50
C LEU A 44 7.87 -2.52 6.01
N GLN A 45 6.67 -2.29 6.54
CA GLN A 45 6.36 -2.56 7.96
C GLN A 45 6.50 -4.05 8.28
N ILE A 46 6.00 -4.92 7.39
CA ILE A 46 6.12 -6.38 7.52
C ILE A 46 7.59 -6.81 7.47
N GLU A 47 8.37 -6.29 6.51
CA GLU A 47 9.80 -6.59 6.39
C GLU A 47 10.58 -6.17 7.65
N VAL A 48 10.35 -4.95 8.15
CA VAL A 48 10.99 -4.46 9.38
C VAL A 48 10.62 -5.32 10.59
N GLN A 49 9.35 -5.72 10.71
CA GLN A 49 8.91 -6.58 11.80
C GLN A 49 9.57 -7.96 11.73
N THR A 50 9.66 -8.53 10.53
CA THR A 50 10.34 -9.80 10.29
C THR A 50 11.82 -9.75 10.70
N ILE A 51 12.52 -8.69 10.33
CA ILE A 51 13.92 -8.49 10.71
C ILE A 51 14.06 -8.34 12.22
N LYS A 52 13.16 -7.57 12.87
CA LYS A 52 13.15 -7.44 14.33
C LYS A 52 12.97 -8.80 14.99
N ASP A 53 12.00 -9.58 14.55
CA ASP A 53 11.71 -10.90 15.11
C ASP A 53 12.88 -11.87 14.88
N ALA A 54 13.52 -11.85 13.70
CA ALA A 54 14.71 -12.64 13.42
C ALA A 54 15.89 -12.25 14.32
N LEU A 55 16.15 -10.95 14.51
CA LEU A 55 17.21 -10.44 15.38
C LEU A 55 17.01 -10.85 16.84
N PHE A 56 15.79 -10.65 17.37
CA PHE A 56 15.49 -10.99 18.76
C PHE A 56 15.49 -12.50 19.03
N ASN A 57 15.21 -13.32 18.00
CA ASN A 57 15.26 -14.79 18.09
C ASN A 57 16.61 -15.38 17.64
N ASN A 58 17.70 -14.59 17.60
CA ASN A 58 19.04 -15.04 17.23
C ASN A 58 19.10 -15.76 15.86
N PHE A 59 18.24 -15.36 14.92
CA PHE A 59 18.06 -15.98 13.60
C PHE A 59 17.76 -17.49 13.64
N THR A 60 17.26 -18.00 14.78
CA THR A 60 16.99 -19.44 14.96
C THR A 60 15.62 -19.89 14.44
N GLY A 61 14.83 -18.99 13.85
CA GLY A 61 13.64 -19.31 13.07
C GLY A 61 13.78 -18.74 11.66
N ASN A 62 13.70 -19.59 10.64
CA ASN A 62 13.60 -19.14 9.26
C ASN A 62 12.23 -18.46 9.05
N VAL A 63 12.14 -17.16 9.31
CA VAL A 63 10.90 -16.40 9.10
C VAL A 63 10.82 -16.00 7.63
N PHE A 64 10.10 -16.79 6.83
CA PHE A 64 9.78 -16.45 5.44
C PHE A 64 8.40 -15.81 5.38
N PHE A 65 8.33 -14.58 4.87
CA PHE A 65 7.08 -13.92 4.50
C PHE A 65 6.94 -13.95 2.98
N GLU A 66 6.00 -14.75 2.48
CA GLU A 66 5.50 -14.59 1.11
C GLU A 66 4.27 -13.68 1.13
N ASN A 67 4.37 -12.55 0.43
CA ASN A 67 3.23 -11.69 0.19
C ASN A 67 2.44 -12.26 -1.00
N PHE A 68 1.34 -12.97 -0.73
CA PHE A 68 0.51 -13.54 -1.79
C PHE A 68 -0.44 -12.50 -2.38
N VAL A 69 0.11 -11.53 -3.12
CA VAL A 69 -0.66 -10.45 -3.76
C VAL A 69 -1.71 -10.97 -4.76
N THR A 70 -1.59 -12.24 -5.19
CA THR A 70 -2.50 -12.89 -6.16
C THR A 70 -3.18 -14.17 -5.64
N LEU A 71 -3.28 -14.34 -4.32
CA LEU A 71 -3.98 -15.49 -3.75
C LEU A 71 -5.50 -15.34 -3.92
N ASN A 72 -6.08 -16.15 -4.81
CA ASN A 72 -7.54 -16.14 -5.02
C ASN A 72 -8.28 -17.11 -4.09
N ASP A 73 -7.62 -18.20 -3.66
CA ASP A 73 -8.21 -19.16 -2.73
C ASP A 73 -7.13 -20.01 -2.03
N VAL A 74 -7.47 -20.57 -0.87
CA VAL A 74 -6.63 -21.48 -0.07
C VAL A 74 -7.48 -22.65 0.42
N SER A 75 -7.16 -23.87 -0.02
CA SER A 75 -7.77 -25.08 0.55
C SER A 75 -6.94 -25.59 1.74
N LEU A 76 -7.51 -25.53 2.94
CA LEU A 76 -6.90 -26.09 4.14
C LEU A 76 -7.35 -27.55 4.31
N THR A 77 -6.43 -28.51 4.24
CA THR A 77 -6.73 -29.94 4.42
C THR A 77 -6.63 -30.39 5.88
N GLU A 78 -5.76 -29.77 6.67
CA GLU A 78 -5.58 -30.06 8.10
C GLU A 78 -5.29 -28.74 8.85
N GLY A 79 -5.96 -28.53 9.99
CA GLY A 79 -5.86 -27.32 10.81
C GLY A 79 -7.18 -26.55 10.96
N TRP A 80 -7.13 -25.47 11.73
CA TRP A 80 -8.27 -24.56 11.97
C TRP A 80 -7.82 -23.10 11.98
N TYR A 81 -8.76 -22.18 11.73
CA TYR A 81 -8.50 -20.75 11.78
C TYR A 81 -8.72 -20.22 13.20
N ASP A 82 -7.64 -19.76 13.84
CA ASP A 82 -7.69 -19.09 15.13
C ASP A 82 -8.18 -17.65 14.93
N GLU A 83 -9.46 -17.45 15.20
CA GLU A 83 -10.14 -16.19 14.97
C GLU A 83 -9.72 -15.08 15.94
N ALA A 84 -9.18 -15.43 17.12
CA ALA A 84 -8.69 -14.48 18.10
C ALA A 84 -7.33 -13.90 17.68
N ASN A 85 -6.44 -14.75 17.17
CA ASN A 85 -5.09 -14.36 16.76
C ASN A 85 -4.93 -14.13 15.25
N LYS A 86 -6.02 -14.30 14.47
CA LYS A 86 -6.07 -14.13 13.00
C LYS A 86 -5.00 -14.94 12.27
N ARG A 87 -4.85 -16.22 12.64
CA ARG A 87 -3.83 -17.13 12.07
C ARG A 87 -4.37 -18.53 11.81
N LEU A 88 -3.80 -19.20 10.81
CA LEU A 88 -4.03 -20.62 10.58
C LEU A 88 -3.12 -21.45 11.52
N VAL A 89 -3.71 -22.45 12.17
CA VAL A 89 -3.02 -23.35 13.11
C VAL A 89 -3.24 -24.79 12.67
N VAL A 90 -2.17 -25.58 12.62
CA VAL A 90 -2.19 -27.02 12.31
C VAL A 90 -2.05 -27.82 13.59
#